data_AF-J8FQA4-F1
#
_entry.id   AF-J8FQA4-F1
#
_cell.length_a   1.000
_cell.length_b   1.000
_cell.length_c   1.000
_cell.angle_alpha   90.00
_cell.angle_beta   90.00
_cell.angle_gamma   90.00
#
_symmetry.space_group_name_H-M   'P 1'
#
loop_
_entity.id
_entity.type
_entity.pdbx_description
1 polymer ?
#
loop_
_entity_poly.entity_id
_entity_poly.type
_entity_poly.pdbx_seq_one_letter_code
_entity_poly.pdbx_strand_id
1 'polypeptide(L)'
;MKRMKNVILLVVCFLFLSGCNQVNEDEVQKYIKEKHGIDVVVTHLSPLNENNMGHTYHTVQAKNNKNIQFRVEVDGLFYSSIKGDEYQYGKKTYEEYKKFKPILEEIKKLGYVESENENALQYILDNENPEEGSPTDELLLTLKMSNEIDFSQLDSVELDRLYALFQLIQTNNKKITELEIKDQNGKFLGGPFKNVQKKITKEELLLTMKSTMKDAINVYWENWIRTQTKVEERLHEIQNDRFAIKNITYSSSDDEDSRKYIVTLVINTTNNIFENNPPLIEDLIKVTTILKEELYNKNFNIYLTNKTGTIYTNWLSSKEIKEANNIEELVKERYPEN
;
A
#
# COMPACT_ATOMS: atom_id res chain seq x y z
N MET A 1 13.63 25.70 55.83
CA MET A 1 12.86 25.42 54.58
C MET A 1 13.64 25.62 53.28
N LYS A 2 14.32 26.76 53.03
CA LYS A 2 15.05 27.03 51.76
C LYS A 2 16.17 26.01 51.46
N ARG A 3 16.97 25.62 52.46
CA ARG A 3 18.03 24.59 52.33
C ARG A 3 17.47 23.19 52.01
N MET A 4 16.30 22.85 52.55
CA MET A 4 15.66 21.54 52.33
C MET A 4 15.13 21.41 50.89
N LYS A 5 14.58 22.51 50.32
CA LYS A 5 14.17 22.56 48.91
C LYS A 5 15.36 22.40 47.95
N ASN A 6 16.51 23.00 48.27
CA ASN A 6 17.72 22.88 47.45
C ASN A 6 18.35 21.48 47.50
N VAL A 7 18.25 20.79 48.64
CA VAL A 7 18.72 19.39 48.77
C VAL A 7 17.81 18.43 48.00
N ILE A 8 16.49 18.61 48.07
CA ILE A 8 15.55 17.80 47.27
C ILE A 8 15.78 18.02 45.77
N LEU A 9 15.98 19.27 45.33
CA LEU A 9 16.29 19.59 43.94
C LEU A 9 17.61 18.94 43.49
N LEU A 10 18.65 18.95 44.34
CA LEU A 10 19.93 18.31 44.05
C LEU A 10 19.82 16.78 43.96
N VAL A 11 19.05 16.14 44.83
CA VAL A 11 18.80 14.68 44.78
C VAL A 11 18.00 14.30 43.54
N VAL A 12 16.98 15.09 43.19
CA VAL A 12 16.20 14.89 41.96
C VAL A 12 17.09 15.09 40.74
N CYS A 13 17.92 16.15 40.68
CA CYS A 13 18.91 16.33 39.62
C CYS A 13 19.95 15.20 39.57
N PHE A 14 20.40 14.67 40.70
CA PHE A 14 21.32 13.53 40.72
C PHE A 14 20.68 12.25 40.19
N LEU A 15 19.40 11.99 40.51
CA LEU A 15 18.63 10.86 39.97
C LEU A 15 18.39 10.98 38.46
N PHE A 16 18.26 12.21 37.93
CA PHE A 16 18.21 12.46 36.49
C PHE A 16 19.59 12.44 35.80
N LEU A 17 20.70 12.61 36.54
CA LEU A 17 22.07 12.65 36.01
C LEU A 17 22.82 11.32 36.16
N SER A 18 22.41 10.43 37.08
CA SER A 18 22.83 9.03 37.12
C SER A 18 22.09 8.31 35.98
N GLY A 19 22.77 8.13 34.85
CA GLY A 19 22.18 7.80 33.56
C GLY A 19 21.04 6.78 33.60
N CYS A 20 19.96 7.09 32.85
CA CYS A 20 18.90 6.14 32.57
C CYS A 20 19.52 4.86 32.00
N ASN A 21 19.31 3.72 32.67
CA ASN A 21 19.76 2.43 32.17
C ASN A 21 18.59 1.74 31.49
N GLN A 22 18.65 1.72 30.16
CA GLN A 22 17.67 1.07 29.31
C GLN A 22 18.18 -0.31 28.89
N VAL A 23 17.26 -1.28 28.80
CA VAL A 23 17.54 -2.63 28.31
C VAL A 23 18.00 -2.48 26.87
N ASN A 24 19.19 -3.00 26.60
CA ASN A 24 19.81 -2.95 25.29
C ASN A 24 19.78 -4.34 24.62
N GLU A 25 20.26 -4.41 23.38
CA GLU A 25 20.24 -5.66 22.60
C GLU A 25 20.99 -6.81 23.28
N ASP A 26 22.15 -6.51 23.89
CA ASP A 26 22.99 -7.52 24.55
C ASP A 26 22.28 -8.13 25.77
N GLU A 27 21.58 -7.31 26.55
CA GLU A 27 20.78 -7.77 27.69
C GLU A 27 19.63 -8.68 27.25
N VAL A 28 18.92 -8.33 26.17
CA VAL A 28 17.86 -9.17 25.59
C VAL A 28 18.41 -10.50 25.09
N GLN A 29 19.50 -10.46 24.31
CA GLN A 29 20.13 -11.67 23.77
C GLN A 29 20.61 -12.61 24.87
N LYS A 30 21.25 -12.06 25.91
CA LYS A 30 21.71 -12.82 27.07
C LYS A 30 20.55 -13.45 27.82
N TYR A 31 19.49 -12.70 28.10
CA TYR A 31 18.29 -13.21 28.77
C TYR A 31 17.70 -14.42 28.03
N ILE A 32 17.52 -14.30 26.72
CA ILE A 32 16.96 -15.39 25.91
C ILE A 32 17.89 -16.60 25.85
N LYS A 33 19.21 -16.37 25.75
CA LYS A 33 20.20 -17.44 25.77
C LYS A 33 20.17 -18.21 27.08
N GLU A 34 20.13 -17.51 28.20
CA GLU A 34 20.11 -18.10 29.55
C GLU A 34 18.79 -18.85 29.83
N LYS A 35 17.65 -18.27 29.43
CA LYS A 35 16.33 -18.83 29.72
C LYS A 35 15.94 -19.99 28.80
N HIS A 36 16.22 -19.87 27.50
CA HIS A 36 15.73 -20.78 26.46
C HIS A 36 16.82 -21.55 25.73
N GLY A 37 18.10 -21.25 25.98
CA GLY A 37 19.24 -21.95 25.38
C GLY A 37 19.49 -21.63 23.89
N ILE A 38 18.79 -20.65 23.33
CA ILE A 38 18.89 -20.28 21.91
C ILE A 38 19.59 -18.94 21.71
N ASP A 39 20.30 -18.80 20.58
CA ASP A 39 20.86 -17.52 20.16
C ASP A 39 19.84 -16.77 19.30
N VAL A 40 19.61 -15.50 19.62
CA VAL A 40 18.70 -14.61 18.91
C VAL A 40 19.43 -13.36 18.41
N VAL A 41 18.83 -12.69 17.44
CA VAL A 41 19.13 -11.32 17.04
C VAL A 41 17.93 -10.45 17.39
N VAL A 42 18.18 -9.22 17.82
CA VAL A 42 17.11 -8.23 18.02
C VAL A 42 16.84 -7.59 16.67
N THR A 43 15.64 -7.81 16.13
CA THR A 43 15.25 -7.27 14.81
C THR A 43 14.57 -5.90 14.94
N HIS A 44 14.00 -5.60 16.11
CA HIS A 44 13.43 -4.31 16.40
C HIS A 44 13.50 -3.97 17.89
N LEU A 45 14.14 -2.84 18.21
CA LEU A 45 14.05 -2.19 19.52
C LEU A 45 12.98 -1.12 19.48
N SER A 46 11.83 -1.42 20.07
CA SER A 46 10.78 -0.41 20.27
C SER A 46 11.22 0.63 21.32
N PRO A 47 10.96 1.92 21.08
CA PRO A 47 11.22 2.95 22.08
C PRO A 47 10.36 2.73 23.33
N LEU A 48 10.84 3.20 24.49
CA LEU A 48 10.04 3.23 25.70
C LEU A 48 8.91 4.23 25.54
N ASN A 49 7.68 3.81 25.87
CA ASN A 49 6.53 4.69 25.82
C ASN A 49 6.39 5.48 27.14
N GLU A 50 6.63 6.79 27.10
CA GLU A 50 6.57 7.64 28.29
C GLU A 50 5.16 7.71 28.91
N ASN A 51 4.11 7.47 28.11
CA ASN A 51 2.72 7.55 28.55
C ASN A 51 2.23 6.31 29.30
N ASN A 52 2.96 5.17 29.23
CA ASN A 52 2.60 3.91 29.89
C ASN A 52 3.65 3.44 30.92
N MET A 53 4.44 4.38 31.47
CA MET A 53 5.55 4.11 32.39
C MET A 53 6.75 3.36 31.77
N GLY A 54 6.89 3.39 30.45
CA GLY A 54 8.00 2.78 29.73
C GLY A 54 7.78 1.32 29.36
N HIS A 55 6.53 0.85 29.33
CA HIS A 55 6.19 -0.48 28.85
C HIS A 55 6.33 -0.56 27.32
N THR A 56 7.04 -1.57 26.84
CA THR A 56 7.30 -1.79 25.42
C THR A 56 7.65 -3.25 25.13
N TYR A 57 7.73 -3.60 23.84
CA TYR A 57 8.14 -4.91 23.38
C TYR A 57 9.28 -4.81 22.37
N HIS A 58 10.33 -5.60 22.55
CA HIS A 58 11.38 -5.77 21.56
C HIS A 58 11.15 -7.04 20.74
N THR A 59 11.29 -6.96 19.42
CA THR A 59 11.13 -8.12 18.55
C THR A 59 12.48 -8.81 18.38
N VAL A 60 12.49 -10.13 18.59
CA VAL A 60 13.67 -10.98 18.45
C VAL A 60 13.41 -12.13 17.49
N GLN A 61 14.48 -12.59 16.83
CA GLN A 61 14.45 -13.68 15.88
C GLN A 61 15.59 -14.66 16.15
N ALA A 62 15.35 -15.97 16.06
CA ALA A 62 16.40 -16.96 16.25
C ALA A 62 17.46 -16.87 15.14
N LYS A 63 18.74 -16.79 15.53
CA LYS A 63 19.86 -16.49 14.62
C LYS A 63 20.00 -17.46 13.44
N ASN A 64 19.66 -18.73 13.66
CA ASN A 64 19.77 -19.80 12.66
C ASN A 64 18.40 -20.26 12.12
N ASN A 65 17.31 -19.57 12.46
CA ASN A 65 15.98 -19.92 12.01
C ASN A 65 15.07 -18.70 12.04
N LYS A 66 14.91 -18.06 10.87
CA LYS A 66 14.06 -16.88 10.73
C LYS A 66 12.65 -17.13 11.27
N ASN A 67 12.07 -18.30 10.99
CA ASN A 67 10.69 -18.65 11.32
C ASN A 67 10.42 -18.86 12.83
N ILE A 68 11.40 -18.58 13.71
CA ILE A 68 11.18 -18.41 15.14
C ILE A 68 11.41 -16.94 15.48
N GLN A 69 10.31 -16.19 15.55
CA GLN A 69 10.27 -14.80 15.97
C GLN A 69 9.23 -14.63 17.07
N PHE A 70 9.55 -13.78 18.03
CA PHE A 70 8.68 -13.48 19.15
C PHE A 70 9.09 -12.15 19.80
N ARG A 71 8.27 -11.66 20.74
CA ARG A 71 8.56 -10.43 21.46
C ARG A 71 9.09 -10.68 22.87
N VAL A 72 9.88 -9.74 23.36
CA VAL A 72 10.38 -9.65 24.74
C VAL A 72 9.78 -8.42 25.38
N GLU A 73 9.06 -8.62 26.48
CA GLU A 73 8.38 -7.57 27.23
C GLU A 73 9.37 -6.85 28.13
N VAL A 74 9.41 -5.52 28.00
CA VAL A 74 10.28 -4.64 28.78
C VAL A 74 9.43 -3.55 29.40
N ASP A 75 9.72 -3.22 30.65
CA ASP A 75 8.98 -2.19 31.38
C ASP A 75 9.90 -1.39 32.31
N GLY A 76 9.61 -0.08 32.42
CA GLY A 76 10.31 0.90 33.26
C GLY A 76 10.87 2.10 32.49
N LEU A 77 10.44 3.31 32.86
CA LEU A 77 10.77 4.58 32.20
C LEU A 77 12.23 5.05 32.38
N PHE A 78 12.74 5.03 33.62
CA PHE A 78 14.10 5.48 33.95
C PHE A 78 15.10 4.34 34.11
N TYR A 79 14.59 3.17 34.49
CA TYR A 79 15.32 1.92 34.63
C TYR A 79 14.42 0.81 34.12
N SER A 80 14.65 0.36 32.90
CA SER A 80 13.82 -0.67 32.29
C SER A 80 14.32 -2.07 32.69
N SER A 81 13.42 -3.04 32.69
CA SER A 81 13.71 -4.44 33.03
C SER A 81 12.87 -5.38 32.18
N ILE A 82 13.44 -6.52 31.82
CA ILE A 82 12.72 -7.58 31.12
C ILE A 82 11.70 -8.22 32.07
N LYS A 83 10.43 -8.25 31.68
CA LYS A 83 9.33 -8.86 32.46
C LYS A 83 9.04 -10.29 32.00
N GLY A 84 9.12 -10.52 30.71
CA GLY A 84 8.71 -11.78 30.11
C GLY A 84 9.08 -11.85 28.63
N ASP A 85 8.67 -12.95 28.00
CA ASP A 85 8.87 -13.18 26.58
C ASP A 85 7.79 -14.10 26.02
N GLU A 86 7.60 -14.03 24.72
CA GLU A 86 6.59 -14.77 23.99
C GLU A 86 7.17 -15.98 23.26
N TYR A 87 8.31 -16.51 23.71
CA TYR A 87 9.02 -17.58 23.01
C TYR A 87 8.15 -18.80 22.72
N GLN A 88 7.24 -19.15 23.64
CA GLN A 88 6.32 -20.28 23.43
C GLN A 88 5.40 -20.08 22.23
N TYR A 89 4.98 -18.85 21.93
CA TYR A 89 4.18 -18.52 20.76
C TYR A 89 5.03 -18.61 19.49
N GLY A 90 6.21 -17.99 19.47
CA GLY A 90 7.15 -18.12 18.35
C GLY A 90 7.50 -19.59 18.04
N LYS A 91 7.70 -20.41 19.08
CA LYS A 91 7.93 -21.85 18.94
C LYS A 91 6.72 -22.58 18.37
N LYS A 92 5.50 -22.33 18.88
CA LYS A 92 4.26 -22.92 18.33
C LYS A 92 4.05 -22.54 16.87
N THR A 93 4.27 -21.27 16.51
CA THR A 93 4.19 -20.79 15.13
C THR A 93 5.17 -21.54 14.22
N TYR A 94 6.42 -21.76 14.69
CA TYR A 94 7.38 -22.56 13.94
C TYR A 94 6.96 -24.02 13.76
N GLU A 95 6.32 -24.64 14.77
CA GLU A 95 5.75 -25.98 14.63
C GLU A 95 4.64 -26.02 13.57
N GLU A 96 3.78 -25.00 13.50
CA GLU A 96 2.76 -24.89 12.45
C GLU A 96 3.39 -24.63 11.07
N TYR A 97 4.44 -23.80 11.00
CA TYR A 97 5.21 -23.59 9.78
C TYR A 97 5.78 -24.89 9.23
N LYS A 98 6.38 -25.74 10.07
CA LYS A 98 6.92 -27.04 9.62
C LYS A 98 5.86 -27.93 8.98
N LYS A 99 4.63 -27.92 9.52
CA LYS A 99 3.50 -28.68 8.95
C LYS A 99 3.00 -28.05 7.65
N PHE A 100 3.03 -26.72 7.56
CA PHE A 100 2.57 -25.96 6.39
C PHE A 100 3.58 -25.92 5.25
N LYS A 101 4.87 -26.14 5.53
CA LYS A 101 5.96 -26.08 4.56
C LYS A 101 5.74 -26.88 3.26
N PRO A 102 5.21 -28.12 3.27
CA PRO A 102 4.91 -28.83 2.03
C PRO A 102 3.88 -28.11 1.14
N ILE A 103 2.94 -27.38 1.75
CA ILE A 103 1.90 -26.61 1.04
C ILE A 103 2.49 -25.35 0.40
N LEU A 104 3.58 -24.80 0.96
CA LEU A 104 4.29 -23.67 0.35
C LEU A 104 4.84 -24.02 -1.04
N GLU A 105 5.22 -25.28 -1.28
CA GLU A 105 5.63 -25.75 -2.62
C GLU A 105 4.45 -25.82 -3.61
N GLU A 106 3.22 -26.02 -3.13
CA GLU A 106 2.01 -25.92 -3.97
C GLU A 106 1.65 -24.46 -4.24
N ILE A 107 1.73 -23.61 -3.21
CA ILE A 107 1.52 -22.16 -3.30
C ILE A 107 2.52 -21.52 -4.28
N LYS A 108 3.75 -22.04 -4.37
CA LYS A 108 4.75 -21.64 -5.38
C LYS A 108 4.28 -21.84 -6.81
N LYS A 109 3.47 -22.87 -7.08
CA LYS A 109 2.88 -23.09 -8.42
C LYS A 109 1.84 -22.04 -8.77
N LEU A 110 1.21 -21.43 -7.76
CA LEU A 110 0.35 -20.26 -7.92
C LEU A 110 1.16 -18.95 -8.04
N GLY A 111 2.50 -19.00 -8.07
CA GLY A 111 3.34 -17.82 -8.24
C GLY A 111 3.56 -17.03 -6.95
N TYR A 112 3.32 -17.61 -5.77
CA TYR A 112 3.66 -16.99 -4.48
C TYR A 112 4.77 -17.77 -3.76
N VAL A 113 5.74 -17.07 -3.19
CA VAL A 113 6.91 -17.65 -2.51
C VAL A 113 7.13 -17.00 -1.16
N GLU A 114 7.90 -17.67 -0.30
CA GLU A 114 8.36 -17.07 0.95
C GLU A 114 9.36 -15.92 0.67
N SER A 115 9.27 -14.83 1.44
CA SER A 115 10.33 -13.82 1.50
C SER A 115 11.60 -14.43 2.09
N GLU A 116 12.79 -14.17 1.53
CA GLU A 116 14.04 -14.76 2.01
C GLU A 116 14.40 -14.37 3.46
N ASN A 117 14.22 -13.09 3.80
CA ASN A 117 14.67 -12.50 5.07
C ASN A 117 13.55 -12.34 6.11
N GLU A 118 12.34 -12.78 5.79
CA GLU A 118 11.18 -12.63 6.66
C GLU A 118 10.53 -13.98 6.92
N ASN A 119 9.70 -14.01 7.95
CA ASN A 119 9.02 -15.22 8.38
C ASN A 119 7.78 -15.41 7.52
N ALA A 120 7.57 -16.63 7.06
CA ALA A 120 6.35 -16.94 6.32
C ALA A 120 5.13 -16.90 7.24
N LEU A 121 5.25 -17.40 8.48
CA LEU A 121 4.16 -17.39 9.47
C LEU A 121 4.58 -16.63 10.72
N GLN A 122 3.64 -15.82 11.23
CA GLN A 122 3.76 -15.11 12.50
C GLN A 122 2.45 -15.22 13.27
N TYR A 123 2.50 -15.25 14.61
CA TYR A 123 1.28 -15.17 15.42
C TYR A 123 0.73 -13.75 15.42
N ILE A 124 -0.59 -13.63 15.49
CA ILE A 124 -1.31 -12.35 15.50
C ILE A 124 -1.49 -11.89 16.95
N LEU A 125 -1.53 -10.57 17.14
CA LEU A 125 -1.84 -9.93 18.41
C LEU A 125 -3.34 -9.61 18.48
N ASP A 126 -3.95 -9.76 19.65
CA ASP A 126 -5.38 -9.46 19.86
C ASP A 126 -5.71 -7.95 19.81
N ASN A 127 -4.68 -7.10 19.75
CA ASN A 127 -4.77 -5.66 19.53
C ASN A 127 -3.73 -5.26 18.47
N GLU A 128 -4.12 -4.40 17.54
CA GLU A 128 -3.22 -3.86 16.52
C GLU A 128 -2.09 -3.02 17.13
N ASN A 129 -2.28 -2.48 18.35
CA ASN A 129 -1.21 -1.84 19.09
C ASN A 129 -0.22 -2.89 19.64
N PRO A 130 1.02 -2.94 19.12
CA PRO A 130 2.02 -3.91 19.56
C PRO A 130 2.49 -3.70 21.00
N GLU A 131 2.11 -2.61 21.66
CA GLU A 131 2.42 -2.37 23.08
C GLU A 131 1.31 -2.85 24.03
N GLU A 132 0.14 -3.21 23.51
CA GLU A 132 -1.03 -3.58 24.32
C GLU A 132 -1.61 -4.94 23.95
N GLY A 133 -1.28 -5.46 22.76
CA GLY A 133 -1.80 -6.73 22.27
C GLY A 133 -1.13 -7.93 22.90
N SER A 134 -1.93 -8.89 23.36
CA SER A 134 -1.50 -10.23 23.76
C SER A 134 -1.41 -11.16 22.54
N PRO A 135 -0.46 -12.09 22.53
CA PRO A 135 -0.28 -13.04 21.44
C PRO A 135 -1.44 -14.04 21.39
N THR A 136 -1.93 -14.30 20.19
CA THR A 136 -3.00 -15.27 19.93
C THR A 136 -2.45 -16.55 19.30
N ASP A 137 -3.29 -17.58 19.18
CA ASP A 137 -2.97 -18.78 18.38
C ASP A 137 -3.30 -18.59 16.88
N GLU A 138 -3.83 -17.43 16.47
CA GLU A 138 -4.08 -17.07 15.07
C GLU A 138 -2.79 -16.65 14.37
N LEU A 139 -2.72 -16.88 13.06
CA LEU A 139 -1.52 -16.73 12.27
C LEU A 139 -1.72 -15.80 11.08
N LEU A 140 -0.73 -14.93 10.85
CA LEU A 140 -0.53 -14.17 9.64
C LEU A 140 0.42 -14.95 8.73
N LEU A 141 -0.01 -15.17 7.49
CA LEU A 141 0.85 -15.68 6.42
C LEU A 141 1.35 -14.54 5.56
N THR A 142 2.67 -14.38 5.45
CA THR A 142 3.30 -13.39 4.56
C THR A 142 3.90 -14.10 3.36
N LEU A 143 3.47 -13.69 2.16
CA LEU A 143 3.96 -14.21 0.89
C LEU A 143 4.43 -13.09 -0.02
N LYS A 144 5.33 -13.44 -0.91
CA LYS A 144 5.88 -12.58 -1.94
C LYS A 144 5.50 -13.13 -3.31
N MET A 145 5.11 -12.27 -4.24
CA MET A 145 4.87 -12.68 -5.62
C MET A 145 6.17 -13.06 -6.32
N SER A 146 6.13 -14.11 -7.13
CA SER A 146 7.30 -14.59 -7.89
C SER A 146 7.54 -13.74 -9.13
N ASN A 147 6.48 -13.16 -9.68
CA ASN A 147 6.47 -12.32 -10.87
C ASN A 147 5.70 -11.03 -10.56
N GLU A 148 5.86 -10.04 -11.42
CA GLU A 148 5.05 -8.82 -11.39
C GLU A 148 3.56 -9.16 -11.50
N ILE A 149 2.75 -8.46 -10.70
CA ILE A 149 1.30 -8.55 -10.75
C ILE A 149 0.79 -7.91 -12.04
N ASP A 150 -0.09 -8.61 -12.77
CA ASP A 150 -0.74 -8.04 -13.94
C ASP A 150 -2.05 -7.36 -13.54
N PHE A 151 -1.96 -6.07 -13.17
CA PHE A 151 -3.14 -5.27 -12.84
C PHE A 151 -4.15 -5.12 -14.00
N SER A 152 -3.76 -5.42 -15.26
CA SER A 152 -4.71 -5.46 -16.37
C SER A 152 -5.62 -6.68 -16.34
N GLN A 153 -5.20 -7.75 -15.66
CA GLN A 153 -5.92 -9.01 -15.47
C GLN A 153 -6.36 -9.20 -14.00
N LEU A 154 -6.53 -8.10 -13.27
CA LEU A 154 -6.89 -8.11 -11.85
C LEU A 154 -8.18 -8.91 -11.59
N ASP A 155 -9.21 -8.63 -12.38
CA ASP A 155 -10.57 -9.17 -12.23
C ASP A 155 -10.71 -10.60 -12.82
N SER A 156 -9.64 -11.17 -13.37
CA SER A 156 -9.61 -12.47 -14.04
C SER A 156 -8.52 -13.38 -13.49
N VAL A 157 -7.33 -13.40 -14.11
CA VAL A 157 -6.22 -14.31 -13.81
C VAL A 157 -5.72 -14.10 -12.38
N GLU A 158 -5.59 -12.85 -11.97
CA GLU A 158 -5.09 -12.49 -10.65
C GLU A 158 -6.08 -12.85 -9.53
N LEU A 159 -7.37 -12.59 -9.77
CA LEU A 159 -8.46 -13.00 -8.87
C LEU A 159 -8.52 -14.52 -8.73
N ASP A 160 -8.44 -15.26 -9.84
CA ASP A 160 -8.48 -16.73 -9.84
C ASP A 160 -7.32 -17.32 -9.05
N ARG A 161 -6.14 -16.71 -9.20
CA ARG A 161 -4.91 -17.09 -8.50
C ARG A 161 -5.01 -16.83 -6.99
N LEU A 162 -5.52 -15.67 -6.59
CA LEU A 162 -5.76 -15.34 -5.17
C LEU A 162 -6.84 -16.24 -4.56
N TYR A 163 -7.90 -16.54 -5.32
CA TYR A 163 -8.97 -17.42 -4.88
C TYR A 163 -8.46 -18.85 -4.62
N ALA A 164 -7.64 -19.39 -5.52
CA ALA A 164 -6.99 -20.68 -5.34
C ALA A 164 -6.06 -20.70 -4.11
N LEU A 165 -5.33 -19.61 -3.85
CA LEU A 165 -4.50 -19.45 -2.67
C LEU A 165 -5.34 -19.51 -1.38
N PHE A 166 -6.45 -18.77 -1.32
CA PHE A 166 -7.38 -18.84 -0.19
C PHE A 166 -7.88 -20.26 0.05
N GLN A 167 -8.25 -21.00 -0.99
CA GLN A 167 -8.71 -22.39 -0.87
C GLN A 167 -7.63 -23.33 -0.34
N LEU A 168 -6.38 -23.17 -0.77
CA LEU A 168 -5.25 -23.97 -0.27
C LEU A 168 -5.02 -23.69 1.23
N ILE A 169 -5.03 -22.42 1.63
CA ILE A 169 -4.85 -22.03 3.03
C ILE A 169 -6.01 -22.58 3.89
N GLN A 170 -7.25 -22.36 3.46
CA GLN A 170 -8.45 -22.81 4.16
C GLN A 170 -8.48 -24.33 4.34
N THR A 171 -7.98 -25.09 3.38
CA THR A 171 -7.95 -26.56 3.45
C THR A 171 -6.88 -27.06 4.40
N ASN A 172 -5.72 -26.42 4.43
CA ASN A 172 -4.52 -27.00 5.04
C ASN A 172 -4.13 -26.40 6.39
N ASN A 173 -4.57 -25.18 6.72
CA ASN A 173 -4.27 -24.57 8.02
C ASN A 173 -5.35 -23.57 8.46
N LYS A 174 -6.20 -24.01 9.41
CA LYS A 174 -7.29 -23.20 9.97
C LYS A 174 -6.83 -22.05 10.87
N LYS A 175 -5.57 -22.06 11.32
CA LYS A 175 -5.03 -20.99 12.17
C LYS A 175 -4.62 -19.76 11.37
N ILE A 176 -4.41 -19.88 10.05
CA ILE A 176 -4.05 -18.75 9.21
C ILE A 176 -5.31 -17.91 8.95
N THR A 177 -5.48 -16.82 9.69
CA THR A 177 -6.67 -15.96 9.59
C THR A 177 -6.40 -14.68 8.80
N GLU A 178 -5.13 -14.32 8.63
CA GLU A 178 -4.68 -13.19 7.82
C GLU A 178 -3.64 -13.60 6.78
N LEU A 179 -3.66 -12.93 5.63
CA LEU A 179 -2.73 -13.12 4.53
C LEU A 179 -2.19 -11.77 4.06
N GLU A 180 -0.88 -11.60 4.06
CA GLU A 180 -0.19 -10.46 3.48
C GLU A 180 0.53 -10.85 2.20
N ILE A 181 0.42 -10.01 1.17
CA ILE A 181 1.03 -10.24 -0.15
C ILE A 181 1.91 -9.04 -0.51
N LYS A 182 3.18 -9.35 -0.80
CA LYS A 182 4.19 -8.42 -1.29
C LYS A 182 4.42 -8.62 -2.79
N ASP A 183 4.79 -7.56 -3.48
CA ASP A 183 5.20 -7.59 -4.89
C ASP A 183 6.49 -8.42 -5.08
N GLN A 184 6.91 -8.59 -6.32
CA GLN A 184 8.14 -9.30 -6.70
C GLN A 184 9.43 -8.66 -6.17
N ASN A 185 9.37 -7.44 -5.65
CA ASN A 185 10.48 -6.72 -5.02
C ASN A 185 10.42 -6.76 -3.49
N GLY A 186 9.36 -7.33 -2.90
CA GLY A 186 9.15 -7.38 -1.44
C GLY A 186 8.45 -6.14 -0.88
N LYS A 187 7.84 -5.30 -1.72
CA LYS A 187 7.01 -4.16 -1.28
C LYS A 187 5.59 -4.61 -1.03
N PHE A 188 4.96 -4.09 0.01
CA PHE A 188 3.56 -4.38 0.32
C PHE A 188 2.65 -3.86 -0.80
N LEU A 189 1.72 -4.70 -1.26
CA LEU A 189 0.68 -4.28 -2.20
C LEU A 189 -0.52 -3.61 -1.51
N GLY A 190 -0.56 -3.67 -0.18
CA GLY A 190 -1.65 -3.22 0.66
C GLY A 190 -1.50 -3.74 2.08
N GLY A 191 -2.55 -3.60 2.89
CA GLY A 191 -2.65 -4.28 4.19
C GLY A 191 -2.91 -5.78 4.06
N PRO A 192 -2.98 -6.52 5.19
CA PRO A 192 -3.32 -7.93 5.18
C PRO A 192 -4.79 -8.15 4.80
N PHE A 193 -5.04 -9.19 4.02
CA PHE A 193 -6.36 -9.76 3.82
C PHE A 193 -6.82 -10.42 5.12
N LYS A 194 -7.85 -9.86 5.75
CA LYS A 194 -8.44 -10.39 6.98
C LYS A 194 -9.48 -11.47 6.71
N ASN A 195 -9.76 -12.31 7.71
CA ASN A 195 -10.79 -13.35 7.67
C ASN A 195 -10.59 -14.40 6.56
N VAL A 196 -9.34 -14.80 6.29
CA VAL A 196 -8.99 -15.79 5.24
C VAL A 196 -9.78 -17.09 5.36
N GLN A 197 -10.21 -17.47 6.57
CA GLN A 197 -10.98 -18.70 6.81
C GLN A 197 -12.47 -18.61 6.45
N LYS A 198 -13.01 -17.41 6.22
CA LYS A 198 -14.40 -17.23 5.82
C LYS A 198 -14.58 -17.71 4.39
N LYS A 199 -15.59 -18.55 4.15
CA LYS A 199 -16.00 -18.91 2.78
C LYS A 199 -16.50 -17.65 2.09
N ILE A 200 -15.79 -17.24 1.04
CA ILE A 200 -16.02 -16.02 0.26
C ILE A 200 -16.29 -16.39 -1.20
N THR A 201 -17.13 -15.63 -1.90
CA THR A 201 -17.28 -15.79 -3.36
C THR A 201 -16.14 -15.09 -4.11
N LYS A 202 -15.99 -15.35 -5.41
CA LYS A 202 -14.98 -14.63 -6.22
C LYS A 202 -15.29 -13.14 -6.30
N GLU A 203 -16.56 -12.77 -6.38
CA GLU A 203 -17.01 -11.38 -6.45
C GLU A 203 -16.71 -10.64 -5.14
N GLU A 204 -16.99 -11.26 -3.99
CA GLU A 204 -16.64 -10.69 -2.68
C GLU A 204 -15.12 -10.59 -2.49
N LEU A 205 -14.36 -11.58 -2.98
CA LEU A 205 -12.90 -11.53 -2.93
C LEU A 205 -12.35 -10.42 -3.83
N LEU A 206 -12.94 -10.20 -5.00
CA LEU A 206 -12.54 -9.12 -5.90
C LEU A 206 -12.69 -7.75 -5.25
N LEU A 207 -13.84 -7.49 -4.59
CA LEU A 207 -14.06 -6.26 -3.83
C LEU A 207 -13.00 -6.09 -2.73
N THR A 208 -12.72 -7.17 -2.00
CA THR A 208 -11.69 -7.18 -0.95
C THR A 208 -10.30 -6.89 -1.52
N MET A 209 -9.96 -7.49 -2.66
CA MET A 209 -8.69 -7.30 -3.36
C MET A 209 -8.53 -5.86 -3.84
N LYS A 210 -9.56 -5.28 -4.48
CA LYS A 210 -9.57 -3.88 -4.94
C LYS A 210 -9.43 -2.89 -3.78
N SER A 211 -10.06 -3.17 -2.64
CA SER A 211 -9.95 -2.34 -1.44
C SER A 211 -8.57 -2.46 -0.78
N THR A 212 -8.07 -3.69 -0.61
CA THR A 212 -6.79 -3.97 0.05
C THR A 212 -5.62 -3.40 -0.75
N MET A 213 -5.65 -3.57 -2.08
CA MET A 213 -4.57 -3.16 -2.99
C MET A 213 -4.80 -1.79 -3.64
N LYS A 214 -5.68 -0.97 -3.07
CA LYS A 214 -6.14 0.30 -3.68
C LYS A 214 -4.99 1.18 -4.15
N ASP A 215 -3.98 1.38 -3.30
CA ASP A 215 -2.87 2.28 -3.61
C ASP A 215 -1.99 1.74 -4.73
N ALA A 216 -1.67 0.45 -4.71
CA ALA A 216 -0.91 -0.21 -5.77
C ALA A 216 -1.67 -0.15 -7.11
N ILE A 217 -2.99 -0.38 -7.09
CA ILE A 217 -3.86 -0.25 -8.26
C ILE A 217 -3.86 1.19 -8.79
N ASN A 218 -3.95 2.20 -7.91
CA ASN A 218 -3.93 3.60 -8.32
C ASN A 218 -2.60 4.01 -8.96
N VAL A 219 -1.48 3.59 -8.38
CA VAL A 219 -0.14 3.83 -8.95
C VAL A 219 0.00 3.19 -10.33
N TYR A 220 -0.53 1.97 -10.50
CA TYR A 220 -0.57 1.34 -11.82
C TYR A 220 -1.38 2.17 -12.82
N TRP A 221 -2.60 2.56 -12.48
CA TRP A 221 -3.46 3.34 -13.39
C TRP A 221 -2.90 4.71 -13.72
N GLU A 222 -2.25 5.38 -12.76
CA GLU A 222 -1.56 6.65 -13.02
C GLU A 222 -0.49 6.50 -14.10
N ASN A 223 0.30 5.41 -14.04
CA ASN A 223 1.37 5.14 -15.00
C ASN A 223 0.89 4.45 -16.28
N TRP A 224 -0.32 3.89 -16.29
CA TRP A 224 -0.86 3.13 -17.41
C TRP A 224 -0.89 3.96 -18.69
N ILE A 225 -1.32 5.22 -18.62
CA ILE A 225 -1.39 6.06 -19.82
C ILE A 225 0.00 6.28 -20.45
N ARG A 226 1.04 6.40 -19.62
CA ARG A 226 2.41 6.62 -20.06
C ARG A 226 3.07 5.36 -20.61
N THR A 227 2.70 4.20 -20.08
CA THR A 227 3.39 2.93 -20.35
C THR A 227 2.67 2.08 -21.39
N GLN A 228 1.36 2.24 -21.54
CA GLN A 228 0.50 1.38 -22.37
C GLN A 228 -0.19 2.12 -23.52
N THR A 229 0.01 3.43 -23.66
CA THR A 229 -0.61 4.23 -24.73
C THR A 229 0.39 5.15 -25.40
N LYS A 230 0.01 5.72 -26.54
CA LYS A 230 0.77 6.77 -27.22
C LYS A 230 0.14 8.14 -27.07
N VAL A 231 -0.74 8.35 -26.08
CA VAL A 231 -1.45 9.62 -25.90
C VAL A 231 -0.47 10.79 -25.77
N GLU A 232 0.55 10.67 -24.90
CA GLU A 232 1.51 11.76 -24.69
C GLU A 232 2.29 12.08 -25.97
N GLU A 233 2.78 11.05 -26.68
CA GLU A 233 3.50 11.20 -27.95
C GLU A 233 2.63 11.86 -29.02
N ARG A 234 1.47 11.26 -29.32
CA ARG A 234 0.56 11.72 -30.39
C ARG A 234 0.01 13.12 -30.12
N LEU A 235 -0.30 13.44 -28.87
CA LEU A 235 -0.76 14.79 -28.53
C LEU A 235 0.37 15.81 -28.61
N HIS A 236 1.62 15.44 -28.28
CA HIS A 236 2.77 16.33 -28.43
C HIS A 236 3.05 16.67 -29.91
N GLU A 237 2.90 15.71 -30.82
CA GLU A 237 3.12 15.90 -32.26
C GLU A 237 2.18 16.94 -32.90
N ILE A 238 0.98 17.14 -32.33
CA ILE A 238 -0.03 18.05 -32.88
C ILE A 238 -0.09 19.41 -32.18
N GLN A 239 0.69 19.61 -31.11
CA GLN A 239 0.78 20.91 -30.44
C GLN A 239 1.28 22.00 -31.40
N ASN A 240 0.81 23.22 -31.21
CA ASN A 240 1.19 24.35 -32.04
C ASN A 240 0.95 25.68 -31.31
N ASP A 241 1.19 26.82 -31.97
CA ASP A 241 1.05 28.14 -31.35
C ASP A 241 -0.36 28.43 -30.81
N ARG A 242 -1.40 27.72 -31.26
CA ARG A 242 -2.79 27.89 -30.81
C ARG A 242 -3.11 27.14 -29.53
N PHE A 243 -2.50 25.97 -29.29
CA PHE A 243 -2.73 25.19 -28.07
C PHE A 243 -1.51 24.37 -27.65
N ALA A 244 -1.40 24.14 -26.34
CA ALA A 244 -0.37 23.28 -25.75
C ALA A 244 -0.97 22.36 -24.69
N ILE A 245 -0.34 21.22 -24.43
CA ILE A 245 -0.73 20.35 -23.31
C ILE A 245 -0.11 20.94 -22.03
N LYS A 246 -0.94 21.23 -21.04
CA LYS A 246 -0.46 21.65 -19.72
C LYS A 246 0.01 20.46 -18.89
N ASN A 247 -0.87 19.45 -18.79
CA ASN A 247 -0.60 18.21 -18.09
C ASN A 247 -1.63 17.14 -18.48
N ILE A 248 -1.26 15.90 -18.19
CA ILE A 248 -2.16 14.76 -18.14
C ILE A 248 -1.99 14.15 -16.77
N THR A 249 -3.07 14.09 -15.99
CA THR A 249 -3.04 13.54 -14.63
C THR A 249 -4.09 12.46 -14.46
N TYR A 250 -3.95 11.65 -13.41
CA TYR A 250 -4.93 10.65 -13.04
C TYR A 250 -5.58 11.03 -11.72
N SER A 251 -6.91 11.09 -11.73
CA SER A 251 -7.72 11.30 -10.53
C SER A 251 -8.03 9.94 -9.92
N SER A 252 -7.29 9.58 -8.86
CA SER A 252 -7.57 8.39 -8.06
C SER A 252 -8.88 8.53 -7.29
N SER A 253 -9.64 7.45 -7.18
CA SER A 253 -10.87 7.37 -6.40
C SER A 253 -11.07 5.95 -5.84
N ASP A 254 -11.77 5.85 -4.71
CA ASP A 254 -12.26 4.57 -4.17
C ASP A 254 -13.27 3.92 -5.12
N ASP A 255 -14.19 4.73 -5.61
CA ASP A 255 -15.14 4.33 -6.64
C ASP A 255 -14.43 4.25 -8.00
N GLU A 256 -14.47 3.06 -8.60
CA GLU A 256 -13.83 2.75 -9.89
C GLU A 256 -14.42 3.61 -11.01
N ASP A 257 -15.72 3.87 -11.00
CA ASP A 257 -16.39 4.69 -12.01
C ASP A 257 -15.96 6.16 -11.91
N SER A 258 -15.53 6.58 -10.72
CA SER A 258 -15.05 7.94 -10.45
C SER A 258 -13.55 8.13 -10.77
N ARG A 259 -12.80 7.05 -11.02
CA ARG A 259 -11.41 7.13 -11.49
C ARG A 259 -11.38 7.63 -12.92
N LYS A 260 -10.52 8.60 -13.22
CA LYS A 260 -10.43 9.17 -14.58
C LYS A 260 -9.11 9.87 -14.85
N TYR A 261 -8.73 9.90 -16.12
CA TYR A 261 -7.67 10.77 -16.60
C TYR A 261 -8.18 12.20 -16.80
N ILE A 262 -7.32 13.18 -16.55
CA ILE A 262 -7.59 14.61 -16.71
C ILE A 262 -6.56 15.14 -17.69
N VAL A 263 -7.00 15.52 -18.87
CA VAL A 263 -6.16 16.13 -19.91
C VAL A 263 -6.42 17.62 -19.90
N THR A 264 -5.42 18.42 -19.53
CA THR A 264 -5.55 19.88 -19.51
C THR A 264 -4.83 20.49 -20.70
N LEU A 265 -5.56 21.27 -21.51
CA LEU A 265 -5.04 21.99 -22.66
C LEU A 265 -5.03 23.49 -22.37
N VAL A 266 -3.93 24.16 -22.72
CA VAL A 266 -3.82 25.62 -22.71
C VAL A 266 -4.19 26.14 -24.09
N ILE A 267 -5.19 27.02 -24.16
CA ILE A 267 -5.56 27.77 -25.36
C ILE A 267 -4.77 29.07 -25.36
N ASN A 268 -3.91 29.24 -26.37
CA ASN A 268 -2.96 30.33 -26.49
C ASN A 268 -3.48 31.50 -27.35
N THR A 269 -4.55 31.29 -28.10
CA THR A 269 -5.05 32.24 -29.10
C THR A 269 -5.76 33.44 -28.49
N THR A 270 -6.47 33.25 -27.39
CA THR A 270 -7.43 34.23 -26.85
C THR A 270 -7.54 34.11 -25.33
N ASN A 271 -7.94 35.19 -24.66
CA ASN A 271 -8.28 35.11 -23.23
C ASN A 271 -9.64 34.43 -23.00
N ASN A 272 -10.49 34.36 -24.05
CA ASN A 272 -11.77 33.67 -24.04
C ASN A 272 -11.66 32.33 -24.78
N ILE A 273 -11.67 31.22 -24.03
CA ILE A 273 -11.48 29.87 -24.56
C ILE A 273 -12.61 29.39 -25.49
N PHE A 274 -13.75 30.08 -25.55
CA PHE A 274 -14.91 29.72 -26.38
C PHE A 274 -15.10 30.65 -27.59
N GLU A 275 -14.12 31.49 -27.90
CA GLU A 275 -14.16 32.32 -29.10
C GLU A 275 -14.03 31.44 -30.35
N ASN A 276 -14.93 31.63 -31.31
CA ASN A 276 -14.96 30.82 -32.53
C ASN A 276 -13.67 31.03 -33.35
N ASN A 277 -12.86 29.99 -33.43
CA ASN A 277 -11.58 29.97 -34.14
C ASN A 277 -11.47 28.65 -34.92
N PRO A 278 -11.80 28.63 -36.22
CA PRO A 278 -11.89 27.39 -36.99
C PRO A 278 -10.61 26.53 -36.97
N PRO A 279 -9.39 27.11 -37.12
CA PRO A 279 -8.15 26.35 -36.93
C PRO A 279 -7.99 25.69 -35.55
N LEU A 280 -8.45 26.34 -34.48
CA LEU A 280 -8.42 25.76 -33.13
C LEU A 280 -9.44 24.62 -32.99
N ILE A 281 -10.62 24.77 -33.57
CA ILE A 281 -11.66 23.72 -33.58
C ILE A 281 -11.12 22.46 -34.26
N GLU A 282 -10.43 22.59 -35.40
CA GLU A 282 -9.78 21.46 -36.08
C GLU A 282 -8.73 20.76 -35.21
N ASP A 283 -7.93 21.52 -34.46
CA ASP A 283 -6.94 20.96 -33.55
C ASP A 283 -7.61 20.18 -32.40
N LEU A 284 -8.69 20.72 -31.83
CA LEU A 284 -9.42 20.08 -30.75
C LEU A 284 -10.17 18.82 -31.20
N ILE A 285 -10.61 18.76 -32.47
CA ILE A 285 -11.12 17.54 -33.08
C ILE A 285 -10.03 16.47 -33.10
N LYS A 286 -8.79 16.81 -33.53
CA LYS A 286 -7.67 15.87 -33.53
C LYS A 286 -7.34 15.38 -32.12
N VAL A 287 -7.27 16.28 -31.13
CA VAL A 287 -7.03 15.91 -29.73
C VAL A 287 -8.11 14.93 -29.24
N THR A 288 -9.38 15.23 -29.48
CA THR A 288 -10.51 14.40 -29.04
C THR A 288 -10.47 13.02 -29.70
N THR A 289 -10.13 12.95 -30.99
CA THR A 289 -9.97 11.69 -31.72
C THR A 289 -8.83 10.84 -31.17
N ILE A 290 -7.65 11.41 -30.94
CA ILE A 290 -6.50 10.70 -30.33
C ILE A 290 -6.90 10.11 -28.97
N LEU A 291 -7.55 10.91 -28.12
CA LEU A 291 -7.99 10.45 -26.81
C LEU A 291 -9.05 9.36 -26.90
N LYS A 292 -10.00 9.45 -27.83
CA LYS A 292 -11.01 8.40 -28.06
C LYS A 292 -10.38 7.08 -28.50
N GLU A 293 -9.39 7.13 -29.39
CA GLU A 293 -8.70 5.96 -29.90
C GLU A 293 -7.84 5.28 -28.83
N GLU A 294 -7.01 6.04 -28.12
CA GLU A 294 -6.03 5.50 -27.18
C GLU A 294 -6.65 5.17 -25.80
N LEU A 295 -7.69 5.92 -25.38
CA LEU A 295 -8.34 5.76 -24.07
C LEU A 295 -9.74 5.14 -24.17
N TYR A 296 -10.07 4.46 -25.27
CA TYR A 296 -11.41 3.98 -25.60
C TYR A 296 -12.22 3.40 -24.41
N ASN A 297 -11.61 2.54 -23.59
CA ASN A 297 -12.28 1.90 -22.43
C ASN A 297 -12.06 2.61 -21.09
N LYS A 298 -11.42 3.79 -21.08
CA LYS A 298 -11.10 4.55 -19.87
C LYS A 298 -12.02 5.75 -19.71
N ASN A 299 -12.18 6.17 -18.47
CA ASN A 299 -12.85 7.42 -18.13
C ASN A 299 -11.82 8.54 -18.22
N PHE A 300 -12.16 9.63 -18.90
CA PHE A 300 -11.30 10.80 -18.99
C PHE A 300 -12.12 12.09 -19.19
N ASN A 301 -11.54 13.20 -18.75
CA ASN A 301 -12.08 14.54 -18.98
C ASN A 301 -11.03 15.41 -19.66
N ILE A 302 -11.48 16.25 -20.59
CA ILE A 302 -10.68 17.28 -21.25
C ILE A 302 -11.02 18.61 -20.60
N TYR A 303 -10.02 19.26 -20.03
CA TYR A 303 -10.11 20.59 -19.47
C TYR A 303 -9.43 21.60 -20.39
N LEU A 304 -10.07 22.75 -20.55
CA LEU A 304 -9.51 23.88 -21.27
C LEU A 304 -9.18 24.99 -20.29
N THR A 305 -8.02 25.60 -20.48
CA THR A 305 -7.60 26.78 -19.73
C THR A 305 -7.03 27.83 -20.67
N ASN A 306 -7.24 29.10 -20.37
CA ASN A 306 -6.58 30.18 -21.12
C ASN A 306 -5.11 30.32 -20.70
N LYS A 307 -4.32 31.07 -21.48
CA LYS A 307 -2.88 31.27 -21.23
C LYS A 307 -2.55 31.79 -19.81
N THR A 308 -3.42 32.61 -19.22
CA THR A 308 -3.23 33.15 -17.86
C THR A 308 -3.64 32.18 -16.75
N GLY A 309 -4.32 31.08 -17.09
CA GLY A 309 -4.85 30.13 -16.11
C GLY A 309 -6.08 30.63 -15.33
N THR A 310 -6.65 31.78 -15.71
CA THR A 310 -7.79 32.39 -14.99
C THR A 310 -9.11 31.72 -15.34
N ILE A 311 -9.19 31.07 -16.50
CA ILE A 311 -10.33 30.24 -16.89
C ILE A 311 -9.90 28.78 -16.82
N TYR A 312 -10.71 27.94 -16.20
CA TYR A 312 -10.51 26.49 -16.12
C TYR A 312 -11.86 25.80 -16.21
N THR A 313 -12.12 25.11 -17.32
CA THR A 313 -13.44 24.55 -17.60
C THR A 313 -13.32 23.09 -18.02
N ASN A 314 -14.13 22.23 -17.40
CA ASN A 314 -14.35 20.87 -17.89
C ASN A 314 -15.13 20.96 -19.21
N TRP A 315 -14.49 20.67 -20.33
CA TRP A 315 -15.04 20.92 -21.66
C TRP A 315 -15.77 19.71 -22.22
N LEU A 316 -15.11 18.54 -22.22
CA LEU A 316 -15.66 17.28 -22.71
C LEU A 316 -15.27 16.12 -21.80
N SER A 317 -16.19 15.18 -21.62
CA SER A 317 -15.97 13.91 -20.94
C SER A 317 -15.95 12.73 -21.92
N SER A 318 -15.30 11.66 -21.51
CA SER A 318 -15.27 10.39 -22.24
C SER A 318 -16.66 9.82 -22.47
N LYS A 319 -17.63 10.09 -21.57
CA LYS A 319 -19.02 9.67 -21.73
C LYS A 319 -19.66 10.36 -22.93
N GLU A 320 -19.55 11.69 -23.01
CA GLU A 320 -20.06 12.47 -24.14
C GLU A 320 -19.39 12.05 -25.47
N ILE A 321 -18.09 11.80 -25.46
CA ILE A 321 -17.31 11.36 -26.62
C ILE A 321 -17.73 9.96 -27.13
N LYS A 322 -18.14 9.07 -26.20
CA LYS A 322 -18.63 7.72 -26.51
C LYS A 322 -20.05 7.74 -27.06
N GLU A 323 -20.91 8.60 -26.52
CA GLU A 323 -22.31 8.75 -26.92
C GLU A 323 -22.45 9.55 -28.24
N ALA A 324 -21.45 10.35 -28.61
CA ALA A 324 -21.47 11.13 -29.85
C ALA A 324 -21.31 10.25 -31.10
N ASN A 325 -22.23 10.45 -32.05
CA ASN A 325 -22.16 9.85 -33.39
C ASN A 325 -21.00 10.40 -34.22
N ASN A 326 -20.69 11.69 -34.06
CA ASN A 326 -19.65 12.39 -34.79
C ASN A 326 -18.87 13.33 -33.84
N ILE A 327 -17.54 13.18 -33.80
CA ILE A 327 -16.67 14.01 -32.96
C ILE A 327 -16.59 15.45 -33.47
N GLU A 328 -16.62 15.65 -34.79
CA GLU A 328 -16.59 16.99 -35.36
C GLU A 328 -17.82 17.81 -34.96
N GLU A 329 -19.01 17.22 -35.01
CA GLU A 329 -20.25 17.86 -34.56
C GLU A 329 -20.21 18.14 -33.06
N LEU A 330 -19.81 17.16 -32.24
CA LEU A 330 -19.69 17.32 -30.79
C LEU A 330 -18.76 18.49 -30.41
N VAL A 331 -17.61 18.59 -31.05
CA VAL A 331 -16.64 19.66 -30.79
C VAL A 331 -17.21 21.01 -31.23
N LYS A 332 -17.85 21.08 -32.41
CA LYS A 332 -18.47 22.32 -32.91
C LYS A 332 -19.63 22.80 -32.02
N GLU A 333 -20.51 21.92 -31.54
CA GLU A 333 -21.61 22.30 -30.64
C GLU A 333 -21.14 22.97 -29.35
N ARG A 334 -19.92 22.65 -28.90
CA ARG A 334 -19.31 23.23 -27.69
C ARG A 334 -18.65 24.59 -27.90
N TYR A 335 -18.53 25.04 -29.15
CA TYR A 335 -18.08 26.38 -29.52
C TYR A 335 -19.27 27.09 -30.18
N PRO A 336 -19.95 28.02 -29.47
CA PRO A 336 -21.14 28.65 -30.03
C PRO A 336 -20.82 29.32 -31.37
N GLU A 337 -21.67 29.04 -32.36
CA GLU A 337 -21.75 29.85 -33.57
C GLU A 337 -21.98 31.30 -33.16
N ASN A 338 -21.22 32.23 -33.74
CA ASN A 338 -21.53 33.66 -33.64
C ASN A 338 -22.78 33.98 -34.44
#